data_AF-A0A6I0E2I1-F1
#
_entry.id   AF-A0A6I0E2I1-F1
#
_cell.length_a   1.000
_cell.length_b   1.000
_cell.length_c   1.000
_cell.angle_alpha   90.00
_cell.angle_beta   90.00
_cell.angle_gamma   90.00
#
_symmetry.space_group_name_H-M   'P 1'
#
loop_
_entity.id
_entity.type
_entity.pdbx_description
1 polymer ?
#
loop_
_entity_poly.entity_id
_entity_poly.type
_entity_poly.pdbx_seq_one_letter_code
_entity_poly.pdbx_strand_id
1 'polypeptide(L)' 'DKDTNLLFAVQKVSGDGGSQDLGSTEIVQKWWAYMADIMETNPDNSPVSVELPEVFYME' A
#
# COMPACT_ATOMS: atom_id res chain seq x y z
N ASP A 1 -2.88 13.66 -2.12
CA ASP A 1 -3.78 14.69 -2.67
C ASP A 1 -4.41 15.45 -1.50
N LYS A 2 -4.28 16.77 -1.43
CA LYS A 2 -4.77 17.56 -0.28
C LYS A 2 -6.29 17.72 -0.31
N ASP A 3 -6.90 17.59 -1.49
CA ASP A 3 -8.32 17.81 -1.66
C ASP A 3 -9.12 16.53 -1.40
N THR A 4 -8.52 15.36 -1.65
CA THR A 4 -9.17 14.05 -1.46
C THR A 4 -8.57 13.20 -0.33
N ASN A 5 -7.41 13.58 0.20
CA ASN A 5 -6.60 12.78 1.13
C ASN A 5 -6.14 11.42 0.57
N LEU A 6 -6.19 11.21 -0.76
CA LEU A 6 -5.72 9.99 -1.38
C LEU A 6 -4.18 9.95 -1.43
N LEU A 7 -3.64 8.77 -1.12
CA LEU A 7 -2.23 8.42 -1.27
C LEU A 7 -2.07 7.57 -2.52
N PHE A 8 -1.19 7.98 -3.44
CA PHE A 8 -0.85 7.23 -4.64
C PHE A 8 0.50 6.56 -4.43
N ALA A 9 0.55 5.24 -4.57
CA ALA A 9 1.76 4.45 -4.45
C ALA A 9 2.19 3.92 -5.83
N VAL A 10 3.50 3.94 -6.10
CA VAL A 10 4.10 3.33 -7.27
C VAL A 10 5.37 2.60 -6.86
N GLN A 11 5.60 1.43 -7.43
CA GLN A 11 6.79 0.62 -7.18
C GLN A 11 7.19 -0.13 -8.45
N LYS A 12 8.51 -0.27 -8.67
CA LYS A 12 9.05 -1.18 -9.67
C LYS A 12 9.55 -2.41 -8.94
N VAL A 13 8.92 -3.56 -9.16
CA VAL A 13 9.29 -4.84 -8.55
C VAL A 13 9.88 -5.75 -9.62
N SER A 14 10.95 -6.45 -9.29
CA SER A 14 11.48 -7.55 -10.10
C SER A 14 11.01 -8.87 -9.50
N GLY A 15 10.38 -9.73 -10.30
CA GLY A 15 9.78 -11.00 -9.85
C GLY A 15 8.26 -10.91 -9.67
N ASP A 16 7.68 -11.97 -9.14
CA ASP A 16 6.24 -12.05 -8.88
C ASP A 16 5.92 -11.50 -7.48
N GLY A 17 4.91 -10.61 -7.41
CA GLY A 17 4.37 -10.06 -6.17
C GLY A 17 4.64 -8.56 -5.97
N GLY A 18 4.23 -8.06 -4.80
CA GLY A 18 4.31 -6.65 -4.43
C GLY A 18 4.35 -6.43 -2.92
N SER A 19 4.33 -5.16 -2.51
CA SER A 19 4.49 -4.80 -1.08
C SER A 19 3.33 -5.31 -0.22
N GLN A 20 2.16 -5.55 -0.82
CA GLN A 20 1.00 -6.10 -0.11
C GLN A 20 1.16 -7.59 0.23
N ASP A 21 1.95 -8.35 -0.55
CA ASP A 21 2.22 -9.77 -0.27
C ASP A 21 3.11 -9.95 0.97
N LEU A 22 3.79 -8.89 1.40
CA LEU A 22 4.64 -8.87 2.58
C LEU A 22 3.85 -8.81 3.90
N GLY A 23 2.51 -8.73 3.85
CA GLY A 23 1.63 -8.64 5.00
C GLY A 23 1.70 -9.82 5.99
N SER A 24 2.25 -10.96 5.54
CA SER A 24 2.51 -12.11 6.40
C SER A 24 3.75 -11.96 7.30
N THR A 25 4.61 -10.97 7.03
CA THR A 25 5.83 -10.76 7.81
C THR A 25 5.54 -9.92 9.07
N GLU A 26 6.12 -10.33 10.21
CA GLU A 26 5.89 -9.65 11.50
C GLU A 26 6.28 -8.16 11.46
N ILE A 27 7.34 -7.83 10.72
CA ILE A 27 7.83 -6.44 10.62
C ILE A 27 6.84 -5.55 9.88
N VAL A 28 6.17 -6.05 8.82
CA VAL A 28 5.16 -5.30 8.08
C VAL A 28 3.89 -5.12 8.92
N GLN A 29 3.49 -6.13 9.68
CA GLN A 29 2.35 -6.00 10.60
C GLN A 29 2.60 -4.96 11.71
N LYS A 30 3.83 -4.89 12.24
CA LYS A 30 4.22 -3.83 13.19
C LYS A 30 4.17 -2.45 12.55
N TRP A 31 4.60 -2.34 11.29
CA TRP A 31 4.54 -1.09 10.54
C TRP A 31 3.08 -0.64 10.29
N TRP A 32 2.21 -1.58 9.91
CA TRP A 32 0.77 -1.33 9.76
C TRP A 32 0.13 -0.83 11.06
N ALA A 33 0.39 -1.52 12.17
CA ALA A 33 -0.12 -1.09 13.48
C ALA A 33 0.39 0.30 13.87
N TYR A 34 1.63 0.64 13.52
CA TYR A 34 2.19 1.97 13.77
C TYR A 34 1.53 3.08 12.94
N MET A 35 1.12 2.78 11.71
CA MET A 35 0.52 3.76 10.79
C MET A 35 -1.01 3.86 10.89
N ALA A 36 -1.65 2.96 11.66
CA ALA A 36 -3.11 2.83 11.71
C ALA A 36 -3.83 4.02 12.36
N ASP A 37 -3.13 4.89 13.08
CA ASP A 37 -3.67 6.10 13.70
C ASP A 37 -3.85 7.26 12.70
N ILE A 38 -3.16 7.21 11.55
CA ILE A 38 -3.14 8.29 10.56
C ILE A 38 -3.63 7.87 9.16
N MET A 39 -4.03 6.61 8.97
CA MET A 39 -4.51 6.09 7.68
C MET A 39 -5.83 5.33 7.83
N GLU A 40 -6.58 5.22 6.74
CA GLU A 40 -7.71 4.30 6.66
C GLU A 40 -7.19 2.85 6.56
N THR A 41 -7.64 1.98 7.47
CA THR A 41 -7.15 0.61 7.61
C THR A 41 -8.29 -0.41 7.69
N ASN A 42 -7.99 -1.63 7.26
CA ASN A 42 -8.81 -2.81 7.49
C ASN A 42 -8.71 -3.27 8.96
N PRO A 43 -9.55 -4.22 9.42
CA PRO A 43 -9.50 -4.72 10.81
C PRO A 43 -8.18 -5.35 11.25
N ASP A 44 -7.31 -5.75 10.31
CA ASP A 44 -5.97 -6.29 10.57
C ASP A 44 -4.85 -5.23 10.56
N ASN A 45 -5.23 -3.94 10.54
CA ASN A 45 -4.37 -2.76 10.38
C ASN A 45 -3.75 -2.58 8.99
N SER A 46 -3.98 -3.49 8.03
CA SER A 46 -3.51 -3.27 6.66
C SER A 46 -4.17 -2.01 6.05
N PRO A 47 -3.45 -1.21 5.25
CA PRO A 47 -4.04 -0.03 4.63
C PRO A 47 -5.15 -0.42 3.65
N VAL A 48 -6.26 0.31 3.64
CA VAL A 48 -7.24 0.21 2.55
C VAL A 48 -6.54 0.63 1.26
N SER A 49 -6.48 -0.27 0.28
CA SER A 49 -5.78 -0.03 -0.98
C SER A 49 -6.53 -0.65 -2.15
N VAL A 50 -6.41 0.00 -3.32
CA VAL A 50 -7.05 -0.41 -4.57
C VAL A 50 -5.98 -0.41 -5.65
N GLU A 51 -5.92 -1.49 -6.43
CA GLU A 51 -5.00 -1.60 -7.55
C GLU A 51 -5.40 -0.64 -8.69
N LEU A 52 -4.42 0.06 -9.26
CA LEU A 52 -4.63 0.96 -10.39
C LEU A 52 -4.03 0.34 -11.65
N PRO A 53 -4.83 0.15 -12.73
CA PRO A 53 -4.30 -0.34 -14.00
C PRO A 53 -3.40 0.72 -14.63
N GLU A 54 -2.21 0.32 -15.07
CA GLU A 54 -1.34 1.19 -15.86
C GLU A 54 -1.93 1.39 -17.26
N VAL A 55 -2.24 2.63 -17.62
CA VAL A 55 -2.84 2.98 -18.92
C VAL A 55 -1.86 3.61 -19.90
N PHE A 56 -0.70 4.06 -19.41
CA PHE A 56 0.34 4.71 -20.19
C PHE A 56 1.69 4.64 -19.49
N TYR A 57 2.75 4.43 -20.27
CA TYR A 57 4.13 4.45 -19.85
C TYR A 57 5.01 5.04 -20.97
N MET A 58 6.03 5.84 -20.60
CA MET A 58 7.05 6.36 -21.52
C MET A 58 8.41 6.26 -20.83
N GLU A 59 9.40 5.73 -21.55
CA GLU A 59 10.78 5.61 -21.06
C GLU A 59 11.51 6.95 -20.93
#